data_AF-A0A4Q5QBT4-F1
#
_entry.id   AF-A0A4Q5QBT4-F1
#
_cell.length_a   1.000
_cell.length_b   1.000
_cell.length_c   1.000
_cell.angle_alpha   90.00
_cell.angle_beta   90.00
_cell.angle_gamma   90.00
#
_symmetry.space_group_name_H-M   'P 1'
#
loop_
_entity.id
_entity.type
_entity.pdbx_description
1 polymer ?
#
loop_
_entity_poly.entity_id
_entity_poly.type
_entity_poly.pdbx_seq_one_letter_code
_entity_poly.pdbx_strand_id
1 'polypeptide(L)'
;DRLADPRLRERAMGEAASRISAVPAVRAALLAWQQRFAGDASGAVLDGRDIGTVVCPNAQVKLFITAAPEERARRRHLELLRRGEAASLGAILDDIVARDARDAQRSTAPLKAATDAVILDTTDLDADAAFAAARAIVDRARPH
;
A
#
# COMPACT_ATOMS: atom_id res chain seq x y z
N ASP A 1 7.66 18.74 -13.65
CA ASP A 1 6.61 17.85 -13.12
C ASP A 1 6.75 17.77 -11.60
N ARG A 2 5.72 18.11 -10.83
CA ARG A 2 5.78 18.09 -9.35
C ARG A 2 5.82 16.66 -8.79
N LEU A 3 5.43 15.66 -9.57
CA LEU A 3 5.46 14.25 -9.17
C LEU A 3 6.86 13.64 -9.23
N ALA A 4 7.80 14.29 -9.93
CA ALA A 4 9.19 13.86 -10.03
C ALA A 4 10.08 14.35 -8.87
N ASP A 5 9.52 15.11 -7.91
CA ASP A 5 10.28 15.67 -6.79
C ASP A 5 10.80 14.55 -5.88
N PRO A 6 12.12 14.39 -5.72
CA PRO A 6 12.70 13.31 -4.91
C PRO A 6 12.26 13.39 -3.44
N ARG A 7 11.90 14.58 -2.95
CA ARG A 7 11.45 14.78 -1.57
C ARG A 7 10.20 13.98 -1.25
N LEU A 8 9.35 13.68 -2.24
CA LEU A 8 8.15 12.85 -2.05
C LEU A 8 8.47 11.44 -1.52
N ARG A 9 9.72 10.97 -1.65
CA ARG A 9 10.17 9.66 -1.16
C ARG A 9 10.86 9.73 0.21
N GLU A 10 11.06 10.93 0.74
CA GLU A 10 11.66 11.15 2.06
C GLU A 10 10.72 10.73 3.17
N ARG A 11 11.30 10.33 4.30
CA ARG A 11 10.57 9.92 5.51
C ARG A 11 9.57 10.99 5.97
N ALA A 12 10.00 12.26 6.01
CA ALA A 12 9.18 13.37 6.46
C ALA A 12 7.91 13.57 5.60
N MET A 13 8.01 13.34 4.29
CA MET A 13 6.85 13.39 3.39
C MET A 13 5.90 12.22 3.63
N GLY A 14 6.43 11.02 3.87
CA GLY A 14 5.62 9.85 4.26
C GLY A 14 4.83 10.07 5.55
N GLU A 15 5.47 10.65 6.57
CA GLU A 15 4.80 11.00 7.84
C GLU A 15 3.73 12.08 7.65
N ALA A 16 4.04 13.14 6.90
CA ALA A 16 3.08 14.20 6.59
C ALA A 16 1.87 13.65 5.81
N ALA A 17 2.10 12.82 4.79
CA ALA A 17 1.04 12.15 4.03
C ALA A 17 0.18 11.26 4.94
N SER A 18 0.80 10.50 5.85
CA SER A 18 0.07 9.67 6.83
C SER A 18 -0.88 10.52 7.69
N ARG A 19 -0.43 11.69 8.17
CA ARG A 19 -1.25 12.60 8.99
C ARG A 19 -2.36 13.27 8.19
N ILE A 20 -2.03 13.80 7.01
CA ILE A 20 -2.98 14.51 6.14
C ILE A 20 -4.07 13.57 5.61
N SER A 21 -3.72 12.29 5.34
CA SER A 21 -4.68 11.27 4.86
C SER A 21 -5.80 10.94 5.84
N ALA A 22 -5.73 11.40 7.10
CA ALA A 22 -6.79 11.26 8.09
C ALA A 22 -7.81 12.41 8.06
N VAL A 23 -7.53 13.52 7.36
CA VAL A 23 -8.43 14.69 7.29
C VAL A 23 -9.62 14.38 6.37
N PRO A 24 -10.88 14.41 6.86
CA PRO A 24 -12.03 13.98 6.07
C PRO A 24 -12.23 14.73 4.75
N ALA A 25 -12.04 16.04 4.73
CA ALA A 25 -12.18 16.85 3.52
C ALA A 25 -11.14 16.49 2.45
N VAL A 26 -9.89 16.20 2.84
CA VAL A 26 -8.85 15.74 1.92
C VAL A 26 -9.21 14.36 1.36
N ARG A 27 -9.67 13.45 2.22
CA ARG A 27 -10.10 12.11 1.79
C ARG A 27 -11.26 12.18 0.80
N ALA A 28 -12.28 12.98 1.07
CA ALA A 28 -13.43 13.14 0.18
C ALA A 28 -13.02 13.65 -1.21
N ALA A 29 -12.10 14.63 -1.26
CA ALA A 29 -11.59 15.15 -2.53
C ALA A 29 -10.81 14.10 -3.33
N LEU A 30 -9.98 13.27 -2.66
CA LEU A 30 -9.19 12.24 -3.33
C LEU A 30 -10.03 11.02 -3.74
N LEU A 31 -11.03 10.64 -2.95
CA LEU A 31 -11.90 9.50 -3.22
C LEU A 31 -12.57 9.61 -4.60
N ALA A 32 -13.12 10.78 -4.92
CA ALA A 32 -13.77 11.02 -6.20
C ALA A 32 -12.79 10.88 -7.38
N TRP A 33 -11.54 11.29 -7.21
CA TRP A 33 -10.52 11.12 -8.24
C TRP A 33 -10.13 9.64 -8.41
N GLN A 34 -9.92 8.92 -7.31
CA GLN A 34 -9.54 7.50 -7.34
C GLN A 34 -10.63 6.64 -7.97
N GLN A 35 -11.90 6.91 -7.67
CA GLN A 35 -13.04 6.18 -8.25
C GLN A 35 -13.17 6.42 -9.76
N ARG A 36 -12.94 7.66 -10.22
CA ARG A 36 -12.91 7.95 -11.67
C ARG A 36 -11.77 7.21 -12.37
N PHE A 37 -10.58 7.20 -11.76
CA PHE A 37 -9.44 6.46 -12.30
C PHE A 37 -9.71 4.95 -12.37
N ALA A 38 -10.36 4.39 -11.34
CA ALA A 38 -10.73 2.98 -11.31
C ALA A 38 -11.80 2.60 -12.36
N GLY A 39 -12.63 3.55 -12.78
CA GLY A 39 -13.70 3.34 -13.76
C GLY A 39 -13.28 3.45 -15.22
N ASP A 40 -11.99 3.65 -15.51
CA ASP A 40 -11.49 3.73 -16.88
C ASP A 40 -11.69 2.38 -17.62
N ALA A 41 -12.12 2.45 -18.89
CA ALA A 41 -12.44 1.27 -19.69
C ALA A 41 -11.23 0.37 -19.98
N SER A 42 -10.00 0.90 -19.93
CA SER A 42 -8.78 0.12 -20.06
C SER A 42 -8.46 -0.72 -18.81
N GLY A 43 -9.20 -0.50 -17.71
CA GLY A 43 -8.94 -1.10 -16.41
C GLY A 43 -7.87 -0.34 -15.62
N ALA A 44 -7.78 -0.62 -14.32
CA ALA A 44 -6.84 0.07 -13.44
C ALA A 44 -6.32 -0.86 -12.34
N VAL A 45 -5.06 -0.64 -11.94
CA VAL A 45 -4.49 -1.21 -10.72
C VAL A 45 -4.31 -0.07 -9.72
N LEU A 46 -4.97 -0.17 -8.58
CA LEU A 46 -4.89 0.81 -7.51
C LEU A 46 -4.22 0.17 -6.29
N ASP A 47 -3.14 0.79 -5.83
CA ASP A 47 -2.47 0.43 -4.57
C ASP A 47 -2.79 1.48 -3.49
N GLY A 48 -3.07 1.01 -2.28
CA GLY A 48 -3.46 1.85 -1.15
C GLY A 48 -3.97 1.04 0.04
N ARG A 49 -4.35 1.74 1.11
CA ARG A 49 -4.70 1.13 2.40
C ARG A 49 -6.15 0.64 2.48
N ASP A 50 -7.05 1.31 1.78
CA ASP A 50 -8.50 1.13 1.88
C ASP A 50 -9.17 1.01 0.50
N ILE A 51 -8.40 0.58 -0.51
CA ILE A 51 -8.90 0.46 -1.89
C ILE A 51 -10.06 -0.52 -1.96
N GLY A 52 -9.88 -1.76 -1.47
CA GLY A 52 -10.90 -2.81 -1.56
C GLY A 52 -12.07 -2.66 -0.57
N THR A 53 -11.98 -1.74 0.40
CA THR A 53 -12.98 -1.55 1.46
C THR A 53 -13.77 -0.25 1.32
N VAL A 54 -13.15 0.82 0.79
CA VAL A 54 -13.76 2.16 0.71
C VAL A 54 -13.77 2.68 -0.72
N VAL A 55 -12.63 2.67 -1.42
CA VAL A 55 -12.51 3.32 -2.74
C VAL A 55 -13.25 2.53 -3.82
N CYS A 56 -12.93 1.25 -3.93
CA CYS A 56 -13.44 0.30 -4.91
C CYS A 56 -13.97 -0.96 -4.20
N PRO A 57 -15.06 -0.85 -3.40
CA PRO A 57 -15.64 -1.99 -2.68
C PRO A 57 -16.20 -3.05 -3.62
N ASN A 58 -16.42 -2.74 -4.90
CA ASN A 58 -16.90 -3.67 -5.92
C ASN A 58 -15.80 -4.03 -6.94
N ALA A 59 -14.52 -3.83 -6.60
CA ALA A 59 -13.42 -4.24 -7.48
C ALA A 59 -13.51 -5.73 -7.81
N GLN A 60 -13.25 -6.09 -9.08
CA GLN A 60 -13.31 -7.47 -9.56
C GLN A 60 -12.30 -8.39 -8.86
N VAL A 61 -11.14 -7.85 -8.50
CA VAL A 61 -10.09 -8.57 -7.77
C VAL A 61 -9.54 -7.66 -6.68
N LYS A 62 -9.40 -8.20 -5.47
CA LYS A 62 -8.85 -7.51 -4.31
C LYS A 62 -7.72 -8.33 -3.72
N LEU A 63 -6.54 -7.74 -3.63
CA LEU A 63 -5.37 -8.31 -2.99
C LEU A 63 -5.11 -7.56 -1.69
N PHE A 64 -4.95 -8.29 -0.59
CA PHE A 64 -4.40 -7.74 0.64
C PHE A 64 -2.96 -8.25 0.79
N ILE A 65 -2.01 -7.43 0.38
CA ILE A 65 -0.59 -7.78 0.39
C ILE A 65 -0.02 -7.54 1.79
N THR A 66 0.60 -8.57 2.37
CA THR A 66 1.22 -8.51 3.69
C THR A 66 2.63 -9.11 3.67
N ALA A 67 3.40 -8.83 4.72
CA ALA A 67 4.66 -9.47 5.04
C ALA A 67 5.01 -9.18 6.51
N ALA A 68 5.83 -10.06 7.11
CA ALA A 68 6.39 -9.85 8.43
C ALA A 68 7.03 -8.44 8.57
N PRO A 69 6.80 -7.70 9.67
CA PRO A 69 7.42 -6.40 9.91
C PRO A 69 8.94 -6.41 9.73
N GLU A 70 9.60 -7.47 10.19
CA GLU A 70 11.05 -7.68 10.12
C GLU A 70 11.54 -7.75 8.68
N GLU A 71 10.82 -8.48 7.83
CA GLU A 71 11.18 -8.60 6.41
C GLU A 71 10.92 -7.29 5.66
N ARG A 72 9.82 -6.57 5.97
CA ARG A 72 9.59 -5.22 5.43
C ARG A 72 10.68 -4.24 5.83
N ALA A 73 11.11 -4.29 7.10
CA ALA A 73 12.21 -3.48 7.61
C ALA A 73 13.53 -3.81 6.90
N ARG A 74 13.84 -5.09 6.73
CA ARG A 74 15.02 -5.57 6.00
C ARG A 74 15.02 -5.08 4.54
N ARG A 75 13.92 -5.24 3.80
CA ARG A 75 13.78 -4.78 2.41
C ARG A 75 14.00 -3.27 2.30
N ARG A 76 13.40 -2.49 3.20
CA ARG A 76 13.58 -1.03 3.25
C ARG A 76 15.01 -0.63 3.59
N HIS A 77 15.64 -1.31 4.53
CA HIS A 77 17.05 -1.06 4.88
C HIS A 77 17.97 -1.30 3.68
N LEU A 78 17.81 -2.41 2.96
CA LEU A 78 18.57 -2.70 1.73
C LEU A 78 18.31 -1.67 0.62
N GLU A 79 17.07 -1.19 0.48
CA GLU A 79 16.73 -0.10 -0.45
C GLU A 79 17.51 1.19 -0.14
N LEU A 80 17.56 1.59 1.13
CA LEU A 80 18.28 2.79 1.57
C LEU A 80 19.80 2.65 1.41
N LEU A 81 20.35 1.49 1.78
CA LEU A 81 21.79 1.22 1.57
C LEU A 81 22.18 1.31 0.09
N ARG A 82 21.36 0.78 -0.83
CA ARG A 82 21.60 0.91 -2.28
C ARG A 82 21.56 2.34 -2.79
N ARG A 83 20.93 3.26 -2.07
CA ARG A 83 20.92 4.71 -2.36
C ARG A 83 22.06 5.47 -1.69
N GLY A 84 22.92 4.79 -0.92
CA GLY A 84 23.98 5.42 -0.13
C GLY A 84 23.47 6.10 1.15
N GLU A 85 22.24 5.79 1.58
CA GLU A 85 21.64 6.34 2.78
C GLU A 85 21.88 5.42 3.97
N ALA A 86 22.55 5.93 5.01
CA ALA A 86 22.72 5.20 6.26
C ALA A 86 21.42 5.22 7.07
N ALA A 87 20.89 4.05 7.41
CA ALA A 87 19.70 3.93 8.25
C ALA A 87 19.82 2.71 9.18
N SER A 88 19.36 2.86 10.43
CA SER A 88 19.32 1.74 11.39
C SER A 88 18.17 0.81 11.08
N LEU A 89 18.44 -0.50 10.94
CA LEU A 89 17.41 -1.52 10.76
C LEU A 89 16.38 -1.50 11.91
N GLY A 90 16.85 -1.35 13.15
CA GLY A 90 15.97 -1.27 14.32
C GLY A 90 15.05 -0.05 14.26
N ALA A 91 15.57 1.12 13.90
CA ALA A 91 14.76 2.33 13.77
C ALA A 91 13.72 2.23 12.63
N ILE A 92 14.05 1.51 11.55
CA ILE A 92 13.10 1.24 10.46
C ILE A 92 11.99 0.30 10.94
N LEU A 93 12.34 -0.75 11.68
CA LEU A 93 11.37 -1.70 12.22
C LEU A 93 10.39 -1.00 13.18
N ASP A 94 10.90 -0.21 14.12
CA ASP A 94 10.08 0.54 15.07
C ASP A 94 9.10 1.47 14.36
N ASP A 95 9.57 2.16 13.31
CA ASP A 95 8.74 3.06 12.51
C ASP A 95 7.63 2.30 11.77
N ILE A 96 7.96 1.14 11.20
CA ILE A 96 7.00 0.26 10.53
C ILE A 96 5.92 -0.21 11.50
N VAL A 97 6.31 -0.73 12.67
CA VAL A 97 5.37 -1.24 13.68
C VAL A 97 4.47 -0.12 14.19
N ALA A 98 5.04 1.05 14.50
CA ALA A 98 4.27 2.21 14.95
C ALA A 98 3.29 2.71 13.88
N ARG A 99 3.69 2.68 12.61
CA ARG A 99 2.83 3.06 11.49
C ARG A 99 1.70 2.06 11.27
N ASP A 100 1.98 0.76 11.30
CA ASP A 100 0.97 -0.27 11.12
C ASP A 100 -0.09 -0.23 12.23
N ALA A 101 0.35 -0.07 13.49
CA ALA A 101 -0.56 0.11 14.62
C ALA A 101 -1.47 1.33 14.43
N ARG A 102 -0.90 2.45 14.00
CA ARG A 102 -1.66 3.68 13.71
C ARG A 102 -2.64 3.48 12.56
N ASP A 103 -2.24 2.82 11.47
CA ASP A 103 -3.06 2.55 10.29
C ASP A 103 -4.21 1.59 10.60
N ALA A 104 -3.98 0.59 11.44
CA ALA A 104 -5.01 -0.37 11.88
C ALA A 104 -6.03 0.25 12.86
N GLN A 105 -5.61 1.19 13.71
CA GLN A 105 -6.45 1.82 14.73
C GLN A 105 -7.23 3.05 14.23
N ARG A 106 -7.12 3.44 12.95
CA ARG A 106 -7.82 4.62 12.44
C ARG A 106 -9.33 4.42 12.52
N SER A 107 -10.02 5.43 13.05
CA SER A 107 -11.49 5.45 13.08
C SER A 107 -12.12 5.52 11.69
N THR A 108 -11.40 6.10 10.72
CA THR A 108 -11.83 6.19 9.32
C THR A 108 -10.91 5.35 8.45
N ALA A 109 -11.51 4.42 7.69
CA ALA A 109 -10.82 3.53 6.74
C ALA A 109 -9.57 2.84 7.34
N PRO A 110 -9.74 2.02 8.40
CA PRO A 110 -8.64 1.29 9.00
C PRO A 110 -8.00 0.35 7.97
N LEU A 111 -6.69 0.13 8.10
CA LEU A 111 -5.99 -0.87 7.31
C LEU A 111 -6.50 -2.27 7.68
N LYS A 112 -7.40 -2.79 6.85
CA LYS A 112 -8.04 -4.09 7.02
C LYS A 112 -8.31 -4.70 5.65
N ALA A 113 -8.11 -6.01 5.54
CA ALA A 113 -8.54 -6.76 4.37
C ALA A 113 -10.06 -6.65 4.18
N ALA A 114 -10.50 -6.43 2.94
CA ALA A 114 -11.90 -6.62 2.59
C ALA A 114 -12.28 -8.09 2.80
N THR A 115 -13.54 -8.37 3.07
CA THR A 115 -14.01 -9.74 3.38
C THR A 115 -13.81 -10.72 2.22
N ASP A 116 -13.78 -10.19 1.00
CA ASP A 116 -13.57 -10.90 -0.26
C ASP A 116 -12.16 -10.69 -0.84
N ALA A 117 -11.24 -10.07 -0.08
CA ALA A 117 -9.86 -9.92 -0.51
C ALA A 117 -9.07 -11.22 -0.33
N VAL A 118 -8.23 -11.55 -1.31
CA VAL A 118 -7.25 -12.61 -1.19
C VAL A 118 -6.03 -12.07 -0.45
N ILE A 119 -5.67 -12.70 0.67
CA ILE A 119 -4.46 -12.36 1.41
C ILE A 119 -3.26 -12.95 0.66
N LEU A 120 -2.30 -12.10 0.28
CA LEU A 120 -1.04 -12.48 -0.32
C LEU A 120 0.09 -12.15 0.64
N ASP A 121 0.57 -13.16 1.37
CA ASP A 121 1.78 -13.03 2.19
C ASP A 121 3.02 -13.14 1.31
N THR A 122 3.86 -12.11 1.37
CA THR A 122 5.08 -11.99 0.58
C THR A 122 6.33 -12.11 1.43
N THR A 123 6.24 -12.55 2.69
CA THR A 123 7.37 -12.65 3.63
C THR A 123 8.53 -13.43 3.02
N ASP A 124 8.26 -14.62 2.47
CA ASP A 124 9.28 -15.48 1.88
C ASP A 124 9.37 -15.39 0.35
N LEU A 125 8.73 -14.37 -0.25
CA LEU A 125 8.71 -14.16 -1.69
C LEU A 125 9.63 -13.01 -2.09
N ASP A 126 10.41 -13.22 -3.15
CA ASP A 126 11.03 -12.12 -3.88
C ASP A 126 9.99 -11.39 -4.76
N ALA A 127 10.44 -10.34 -5.45
CA ALA A 127 9.55 -9.50 -6.26
C ALA A 127 8.90 -10.27 -7.43
N ASP A 128 9.64 -11.18 -8.07
CA ASP A 128 9.16 -11.93 -9.22
C ASP A 128 8.16 -13.01 -8.78
N ALA A 129 8.44 -13.70 -7.68
CA ALA A 129 7.53 -14.67 -7.09
C ALA A 129 6.24 -14.00 -6.57
N ALA A 130 6.34 -12.84 -5.92
CA ALA A 130 5.18 -12.07 -5.49
C ALA A 130 4.33 -11.60 -6.69
N PHE A 131 4.98 -11.14 -7.77
CA PHE A 131 4.29 -10.77 -9.01
C PHE A 131 3.57 -11.96 -9.65
N ALA A 132 4.25 -13.11 -9.77
CA ALA A 132 3.68 -14.32 -10.33
C ALA A 132 2.47 -14.81 -9.51
N ALA A 133 2.57 -14.78 -8.18
CA ALA A 133 1.48 -15.12 -7.27
C ALA A 133 0.28 -14.17 -7.42
N ALA A 134 0.53 -12.85 -7.47
CA ALA A 134 -0.52 -11.85 -7.69
C ALA A 134 -1.22 -12.06 -9.03
N ARG A 135 -0.46 -12.28 -10.11
CA ARG A 135 -1.02 -12.55 -11.44
C ARG A 135 -1.89 -13.81 -11.45
N ALA A 136 -1.43 -14.90 -10.83
CA ALA A 136 -2.21 -16.14 -10.75
C ALA A 136 -3.53 -15.96 -9.97
N ILE A 137 -3.56 -15.08 -8.97
CA ILE A 137 -4.81 -14.72 -8.27
C ILE A 137 -5.74 -13.96 -9.22
N VAL A 138 -5.22 -12.95 -9.94
CA VAL A 138 -6.00 -12.17 -10.91
C VAL A 138 -6.56 -13.05 -12.01
N ASP A 139 -5.75 -13.91 -12.63
CA ASP A 139 -6.18 -14.75 -13.75
C ASP A 139 -7.31 -15.71 -13.37
N ARG A 140 -7.32 -16.24 -12.14
CA ARG A 140 -8.40 -17.09 -11.63
C ARG A 140 -9.71 -16.35 -11.38
N ALA A 141 -9.64 -15.05 -11.14
CA ALA A 141 -10.79 -14.21 -10.84
C ALA A 141 -11.38 -13.53 -12.08
N ARG A 142 -10.68 -13.56 -13.23
CA ARG A 142 -11.22 -13.03 -14.49
C ARG A 142 -12.35 -13.94 -14.97
N PRO A 143 -13.58 -13.43 -15.13
CA PRO A 143 -14.61 -14.16 -15.84
C PRO A 143 -14.15 -14.41 -17.28
N HIS A 144 -14.44 -15.62 -17.80
CA HIS A 144 -14.22 -15.99 -19.20
C HIS A 144 -15.01 -15.10 -20.17
#